data_AF-A0AAN8F6K0-F1
#
_entry.id   AF-A0AAN8F6K0-F1
#
_cell.length_a   1.000
_cell.length_b   1.000
_cell.length_c   1.000
_cell.angle_alpha   90.00
_cell.angle_beta   90.00
_cell.angle_gamma   90.00
#
_symmetry.space_group_name_H-M   'P 1'
#
loop_
_entity.id
_entity.type
_entity.pdbx_description
1 polymer ?
#
loop_
_entity_poly.entity_id
_entity_poly.type
_entity_poly.pdbx_seq_one_letter_code
_entity_poly.pdbx_strand_id
1 'polypeptide(L)'
;MRCLLILSATLCVAQPWWTNPFIRYPSFLRQASFEARAAFADICKNGTLTRAQREDALDKWAAQYNLMDAYNSYKNTTERARANRQLAVMRGLDELQKFFTELGKIRVDPNITADQESEAIRKLCESLDRPTRMAVYYLQGYSVLHYSHWLQMELHDRFSGNKPPCRNYNELRRCSVGVEGPLLSHPEQVAQLL
;
A
#
# COMPACT_ATOMS: atom_id res chain seq x y z
N MET A 1 0.09 13.90 -11.80
CA MET A 1 0.00 12.89 -10.71
C MET A 1 -1.12 11.86 -10.89
N ARG A 2 -2.26 12.17 -11.55
CA ARG A 2 -3.33 11.18 -11.85
C ARG A 2 -2.86 9.94 -12.64
N CYS A 3 -1.85 10.08 -13.49
CA CYS A 3 -1.36 8.97 -14.32
C CYS A 3 -0.53 7.91 -13.55
N LEU A 4 0.17 8.25 -12.48
CA LEU A 4 1.10 7.32 -11.80
C LEU A 4 0.39 6.27 -10.92
N LEU A 5 -0.72 6.64 -10.27
CA LEU A 5 -1.54 5.70 -9.49
C LEU A 5 -2.35 4.76 -10.38
N ILE A 6 -2.79 5.24 -11.56
CA ILE A 6 -3.48 4.41 -12.54
C ILE A 6 -2.51 3.36 -13.11
N LEU A 7 -1.23 3.71 -13.33
CA LEU A 7 -0.24 2.78 -13.88
C LEU A 7 0.07 1.60 -12.94
N SER A 8 0.21 1.81 -11.63
CA SER A 8 0.42 0.69 -10.69
C SER A 8 -0.82 -0.18 -10.49
N ALA A 9 -2.01 0.42 -10.53
CA ALA A 9 -3.28 -0.29 -10.51
C ALA A 9 -3.49 -1.16 -11.79
N THR A 10 -3.16 -0.62 -12.96
CA THR A 10 -3.35 -1.32 -14.25
C THR A 10 -2.49 -2.58 -14.42
N LEU A 11 -1.29 -2.60 -13.84
CA LEU A 11 -0.39 -3.76 -13.92
C LEU A 11 -0.95 -4.99 -13.18
N CYS A 12 -1.66 -4.80 -12.06
CA CYS A 12 -2.24 -5.91 -11.30
C CYS A 12 -3.53 -6.48 -11.91
N VAL A 13 -4.26 -5.70 -12.71
CA VAL A 13 -5.58 -6.07 -13.20
C VAL A 13 -5.57 -6.72 -14.57
N ALA A 14 -4.56 -6.45 -15.41
CA ALA A 14 -4.43 -7.05 -16.74
C ALA A 14 -3.64 -8.36 -16.77
N GLN A 15 -2.77 -8.58 -15.77
CA GLN A 15 -1.90 -9.76 -15.73
C GLN A 15 -2.71 -11.05 -15.58
N PRO A 16 -2.55 -12.01 -16.51
CA PRO A 16 -3.11 -13.33 -16.36
C PRO A 16 -2.65 -14.03 -15.08
N TRP A 17 -3.48 -14.92 -14.55
CA TRP A 17 -3.20 -15.62 -13.29
C TRP A 17 -1.87 -16.40 -13.31
N TRP A 18 -1.36 -16.81 -14.47
CA TRP A 18 -0.07 -17.50 -14.61
C TRP A 18 1.14 -16.58 -14.78
N THR A 19 0.97 -15.27 -14.93
CA THR A 19 2.07 -14.29 -15.14
C THR A 19 2.48 -13.57 -13.86
N ASN A 20 1.81 -13.81 -12.74
CA ASN A 20 2.10 -13.09 -11.52
C ASN A 20 3.47 -13.55 -10.95
N PRO A 21 4.50 -12.68 -10.94
CA PRO A 21 5.83 -13.04 -10.46
C PRO A 21 5.85 -13.34 -8.96
N PHE A 22 4.78 -13.00 -8.23
CA PHE A 22 4.61 -13.26 -6.80
C PHE A 22 3.82 -14.53 -6.51
N ILE A 23 3.33 -15.26 -7.52
CA ILE A 23 2.75 -16.59 -7.28
C ILE A 23 3.90 -17.54 -6.94
N ARG A 24 4.07 -17.72 -5.63
CA ARG A 24 4.63 -18.96 -5.08
C ARG A 24 3.94 -20.13 -5.76
N TYR A 25 4.76 -21.05 -6.26
CA TYR A 25 4.38 -22.35 -6.80
C TYR A 25 2.98 -22.83 -6.34
N PRO A 26 1.98 -22.97 -7.24
CA PRO A 26 0.61 -23.29 -6.86
C PRO A 26 0.55 -24.49 -5.91
N SER A 27 -0.18 -24.36 -4.80
CA SER A 27 -0.17 -25.38 -3.74
C SER A 27 -0.69 -26.74 -4.22
N PHE A 28 -1.64 -26.74 -5.17
CA PHE A 28 -2.18 -27.98 -5.74
C PHE A 28 -1.14 -28.79 -6.52
N LEU A 29 -0.07 -28.14 -7.01
CA LEU A 29 1.04 -28.83 -7.68
C LEU A 29 1.97 -29.56 -6.71
N ARG A 30 1.85 -29.36 -5.38
CA ARG A 30 2.72 -30.05 -4.40
C ARG A 30 2.56 -31.57 -4.44
N GLN A 31 1.36 -32.05 -4.79
CA GLN A 31 1.05 -33.46 -4.91
C GLN A 31 1.25 -34.01 -6.34
N ALA A 32 1.57 -33.13 -7.30
CA ALA A 32 1.78 -33.53 -8.69
C ALA A 32 3.16 -34.17 -8.89
N SER A 33 3.24 -35.08 -9.87
CA SER A 33 4.50 -35.72 -10.26
C SER A 33 5.54 -34.68 -10.70
N PHE A 34 6.82 -35.04 -10.64
CA PHE A 34 7.89 -34.16 -11.10
C PHE A 34 7.69 -33.74 -12.57
N GLU A 35 7.26 -34.67 -13.42
CA GLU A 35 6.97 -34.41 -14.83
C GLU A 35 5.82 -33.42 -15.02
N ALA A 36 4.71 -33.62 -14.30
CA ALA A 36 3.56 -32.71 -14.34
C ALA A 36 3.97 -31.28 -13.96
N ARG A 37 4.81 -31.17 -12.93
CA ARG A 37 5.37 -29.92 -12.42
C ARG A 37 6.29 -29.23 -13.43
N ALA A 38 7.15 -30.00 -14.12
CA ALA A 38 8.03 -29.49 -15.15
C ALA A 38 7.23 -29.01 -16.38
N ALA A 39 6.31 -29.82 -16.88
CA ALA A 39 5.46 -29.47 -18.02
C ALA A 39 4.62 -28.21 -17.77
N PHE A 40 4.05 -28.07 -16.56
CA PHE A 40 3.34 -26.85 -16.16
C PHE A 40 4.25 -25.61 -16.24
N ALA A 41 5.48 -25.73 -15.73
CA ALA A 41 6.44 -24.63 -15.74
C ALA A 41 6.86 -24.25 -17.16
N ASP A 42 7.04 -25.23 -18.06
CA ASP A 42 7.39 -25.00 -19.45
C ASP A 42 6.28 -24.25 -20.19
N ILE A 43 5.02 -24.66 -20.01
CA ILE A 43 3.85 -23.95 -20.56
C ILE A 43 3.79 -22.51 -20.03
N CYS A 44 4.02 -22.31 -18.73
CA CYS A 44 4.01 -20.98 -18.12
C CYS A 44 5.17 -20.07 -18.57
N LYS A 45 6.33 -20.64 -18.89
CA LYS A 45 7.50 -19.89 -19.35
C LYS A 45 7.50 -19.65 -20.86
N ASN A 46 6.68 -20.37 -21.61
CA ASN A 46 6.65 -20.26 -23.07
C ASN A 46 6.09 -18.90 -23.54
N GLY A 47 7.00 -17.98 -23.85
CA GLY A 47 6.68 -16.62 -24.32
C GLY A 47 6.11 -16.54 -25.74
N THR A 48 6.08 -17.64 -26.51
CA THR A 48 5.54 -17.64 -27.88
C THR A 48 4.05 -17.96 -27.92
N LEU A 49 3.50 -18.57 -26.87
CA LEU A 49 2.07 -18.87 -26.79
C LEU A 49 1.25 -17.61 -26.52
N THR A 50 0.21 -17.42 -27.33
CA THR A 50 -0.87 -16.47 -27.00
C THR A 50 -1.57 -16.90 -25.71
N ARG A 51 -2.33 -15.96 -25.13
CA ARG A 51 -3.15 -16.23 -23.95
C ARG A 51 -4.08 -17.44 -24.12
N ALA A 52 -4.84 -17.47 -25.21
CA ALA A 52 -5.79 -18.55 -25.48
C ALA A 52 -5.08 -19.89 -25.69
N GLN A 53 -3.97 -19.90 -26.43
CA GLN A 53 -3.17 -21.12 -26.64
C GLN A 53 -2.58 -21.65 -25.33
N ARG A 54 -2.17 -20.76 -24.43
CA ARG A 54 -1.66 -21.18 -23.13
C ARG A 54 -2.74 -21.75 -22.23
N GLU A 55 -3.93 -21.14 -22.22
CA GLU A 55 -5.08 -21.68 -21.49
C GLU A 55 -5.44 -23.08 -22.02
N ASP A 56 -5.53 -23.26 -23.35
CA ASP A 56 -5.75 -24.57 -23.98
C ASP A 56 -4.64 -25.58 -23.64
N ALA A 57 -3.37 -25.17 -23.64
CA ALA A 57 -2.25 -26.02 -23.26
C ALA A 57 -2.31 -26.46 -21.78
N LEU A 58 -2.72 -25.55 -20.88
CA LEU A 58 -2.89 -25.86 -19.46
C LEU A 58 -4.10 -26.77 -19.23
N ASP A 59 -5.19 -26.59 -19.96
CA ASP A 59 -6.37 -27.44 -19.87
C ASP A 59 -6.01 -28.88 -20.34
N LYS A 60 -5.26 -29.02 -21.44
CA LYS A 60 -4.72 -30.31 -21.92
C LYS A 60 -3.75 -30.95 -20.92
N TRP A 61 -2.84 -30.15 -20.37
CA TRP A 61 -1.90 -30.60 -19.33
C TRP A 61 -2.64 -31.12 -18.09
N ALA A 62 -3.67 -30.41 -17.63
CA ALA A 62 -4.44 -30.81 -16.46
C ALA A 62 -5.18 -32.13 -16.71
N ALA A 63 -5.69 -32.35 -17.93
CA ALA A 63 -6.29 -33.61 -18.32
C ALA A 63 -5.27 -34.75 -18.37
N GLN A 64 -4.10 -34.52 -18.98
CA GLN A 64 -3.02 -35.53 -19.11
C GLN A 64 -2.55 -36.07 -17.75
N TYR A 65 -2.46 -35.20 -16.75
CA TYR A 65 -1.96 -35.56 -15.42
C TYR A 65 -3.06 -35.83 -14.39
N ASN A 66 -4.34 -35.90 -14.80
CA ASN A 66 -5.49 -36.08 -13.91
C ASN A 66 -5.59 -35.02 -12.79
N LEU A 67 -5.26 -33.76 -13.11
CA LEU A 67 -5.27 -32.63 -12.18
C LEU A 67 -6.42 -31.64 -12.44
N MET A 68 -7.37 -31.98 -13.32
CA MET A 68 -8.41 -31.08 -13.82
C MET A 68 -9.20 -30.38 -12.71
N ASP A 69 -9.66 -31.11 -11.69
CA ASP A 69 -10.45 -30.54 -10.60
C ASP A 69 -9.65 -29.55 -9.77
N ALA A 70 -8.42 -29.93 -9.40
CA ALA A 70 -7.52 -29.10 -8.61
C ALA A 70 -7.10 -27.83 -9.38
N TYR A 71 -6.83 -27.98 -10.67
CA TYR A 71 -6.50 -26.89 -11.58
C TYR A 71 -7.68 -25.93 -11.76
N ASN A 72 -8.90 -26.44 -12.01
CA ASN A 72 -10.09 -25.61 -12.16
C ASN A 72 -10.44 -24.85 -10.88
N SER A 73 -10.33 -25.51 -9.72
CA SER A 73 -10.50 -24.87 -8.41
C SER A 73 -9.51 -23.71 -8.22
N TYR A 74 -8.24 -23.94 -8.57
CA TYR A 74 -7.20 -22.92 -8.50
C TYR A 74 -7.45 -21.75 -9.46
N LYS A 75 -7.78 -22.05 -10.73
CA LYS A 75 -8.12 -21.07 -11.78
C LYS A 75 -9.27 -20.16 -11.31
N ASN A 76 -10.37 -20.76 -10.86
CA ASN A 76 -11.55 -20.03 -10.40
C ASN A 76 -11.27 -19.17 -9.16
N THR A 77 -10.50 -19.70 -8.20
CA THR A 77 -10.13 -18.96 -6.98
C THR A 77 -9.26 -17.76 -7.33
N THR A 78 -8.33 -17.93 -8.26
CA THR A 78 -7.40 -16.87 -8.66
C THR A 78 -8.10 -15.77 -9.45
N GLU A 79 -9.01 -16.12 -10.36
CA GLU A 79 -9.83 -15.14 -11.07
C GLU A 79 -10.78 -14.38 -10.14
N ARG A 80 -11.38 -15.05 -9.15
CA ARG A 80 -12.17 -14.36 -8.12
C ARG A 80 -11.32 -13.40 -7.29
N ALA A 81 -10.14 -13.84 -6.84
CA ALA A 81 -9.23 -13.00 -6.09
C ALA A 81 -8.77 -11.79 -6.91
N ARG A 82 -8.52 -11.97 -8.21
CA ARG A 82 -8.22 -10.88 -9.14
C ARG A 82 -9.38 -9.90 -9.19
N ALA A 83 -10.60 -10.33 -9.52
CA ALA A 83 -11.79 -9.49 -9.60
C ALA A 83 -12.00 -8.68 -8.31
N ASN A 84 -11.87 -9.34 -7.15
CA ASN A 84 -11.98 -8.68 -5.84
C ASN A 84 -10.91 -7.59 -5.64
N ARG A 85 -9.67 -7.82 -6.08
CA ARG A 85 -8.62 -6.78 -6.03
C ARG A 85 -8.95 -5.62 -6.97
N GLN A 86 -9.48 -5.87 -8.17
CA GLN A 86 -9.86 -4.78 -9.08
C GLN A 86 -10.92 -3.89 -8.43
N LEU A 87 -11.96 -4.51 -7.86
CA LEU A 87 -13.02 -3.79 -7.15
C LEU A 87 -12.49 -3.02 -5.94
N ALA A 88 -11.58 -3.60 -5.16
CA ALA A 88 -10.96 -2.92 -4.02
C ALA A 88 -10.14 -1.69 -4.46
N VAL A 89 -9.39 -1.80 -5.57
CA VAL A 89 -8.64 -0.67 -6.13
C VAL A 89 -9.58 0.43 -6.60
N MET A 90 -10.65 0.09 -7.34
CA MET A 90 -11.63 1.08 -7.79
C MET A 90 -12.28 1.81 -6.61
N ARG A 91 -12.68 1.07 -5.58
CA ARG A 91 -13.24 1.65 -4.35
C ARG A 91 -12.24 2.58 -3.67
N GLY A 92 -10.98 2.15 -3.54
CA GLY A 92 -9.93 2.99 -2.94
C GLY A 92 -9.70 4.28 -3.71
N LEU A 93 -9.80 4.27 -5.05
CA LEU A 93 -9.70 5.49 -5.87
C LEU A 93 -10.87 6.45 -5.58
N ASP A 94 -12.10 5.95 -5.45
CA ASP A 94 -13.26 6.76 -5.10
C ASP A 94 -13.14 7.36 -3.68
N GLU A 95 -12.66 6.56 -2.73
CA GLU A 95 -12.42 7.00 -1.35
C GLU A 95 -11.29 8.05 -1.28
N LEU A 96 -10.21 7.89 -2.04
CA LEU A 96 -9.13 8.88 -2.14
C LEU A 96 -9.64 10.22 -2.68
N GLN A 97 -10.49 10.21 -3.70
CA GLN A 97 -11.05 11.44 -4.25
C GLN A 97 -11.86 12.21 -3.18
N LYS A 98 -12.71 11.49 -2.43
CA LYS A 98 -13.48 12.09 -1.33
C LYS A 98 -12.56 12.60 -0.23
N PHE A 99 -11.55 11.82 0.15
CA PHE A 99 -10.55 12.20 1.14
C PHE A 99 -9.87 13.52 0.80
N PHE A 100 -9.33 13.68 -0.41
CA PHE A 100 -8.65 14.93 -0.80
C PHE A 100 -9.59 16.12 -0.88
N THR A 101 -10.87 15.89 -1.17
CA THR A 101 -11.90 16.93 -1.16
C THR A 101 -12.15 17.44 0.26
N GLU A 102 -12.34 16.53 1.23
CA GLU A 102 -12.55 16.90 2.64
C GLU A 102 -11.28 17.49 3.28
N LEU A 103 -10.11 16.94 2.96
CA LEU A 103 -8.83 17.49 3.40
C LEU A 103 -8.64 18.94 2.91
N GLY A 104 -9.04 19.22 1.67
CA GLY A 104 -9.03 20.57 1.11
C GLY A 104 -9.89 21.53 1.91
N LYS A 105 -11.11 21.11 2.30
CA LYS A 105 -12.02 21.93 3.13
C LYS A 105 -11.44 22.23 4.50
N ILE A 106 -10.85 21.24 5.16
CA ILE A 106 -10.22 21.41 6.48
C ILE A 106 -9.09 22.46 6.40
N ARG A 107 -8.21 22.36 5.40
CA ARG A 107 -7.04 23.24 5.27
C ARG A 107 -7.34 24.70 4.95
N VAL A 108 -8.51 24.98 4.36
CA VAL A 108 -8.90 26.34 3.99
C VAL A 108 -9.93 26.94 4.95
N ASP A 109 -10.32 26.22 6.00
CA ASP A 109 -11.28 26.73 6.98
C ASP A 109 -10.60 27.78 7.88
N PRO A 110 -10.99 29.06 7.80
CA PRO A 110 -10.37 30.10 8.61
C PRO A 110 -10.80 30.05 10.08
N ASN A 111 -11.79 29.21 10.45
CA ASN A 111 -12.39 29.18 11.77
C ASN A 111 -11.83 28.10 12.70
N ILE A 112 -10.82 27.34 12.25
CA ILE A 112 -10.20 26.28 13.06
C ILE A 112 -8.77 26.64 13.45
N THR A 113 -8.36 26.19 14.63
CA THR A 113 -6.95 26.29 15.07
C THR A 113 -6.11 25.16 14.49
N ALA A 114 -4.78 25.29 14.54
CA ALA A 114 -3.86 24.25 14.08
C ALA A 114 -4.05 22.89 14.80
N ASP A 115 -4.41 22.91 16.09
CA ASP A 115 -4.70 21.69 16.85
C ASP A 115 -6.00 21.03 16.37
N GLN A 116 -7.03 21.84 16.10
CA GLN A 116 -8.31 21.36 15.56
C GLN A 116 -8.14 20.81 14.14
N GLU A 117 -7.34 21.47 13.31
CA GLU A 117 -6.97 20.99 11.98
C GLU A 117 -6.28 19.63 12.05
N SER A 118 -5.26 19.51 12.90
CA SER A 118 -4.50 18.26 13.07
C SER A 118 -5.40 17.10 13.51
N GLU A 119 -6.32 17.36 14.44
CA GLU A 119 -7.29 16.38 14.92
C GLU A 119 -8.32 16.00 13.84
N ALA A 120 -8.79 16.97 13.05
CA ALA A 120 -9.70 16.71 11.94
C ALA A 120 -9.05 15.86 10.85
N ILE A 121 -7.79 16.15 10.50
CA ILE A 121 -7.00 15.34 9.55
C ILE A 121 -6.79 13.93 10.08
N ARG A 122 -6.46 13.77 11.38
CA ARG A 122 -6.32 12.44 12.02
C ARG A 122 -7.61 11.63 11.89
N LYS A 123 -8.75 12.20 12.25
CA LYS A 123 -10.06 11.54 12.13
C LYS A 123 -10.41 11.19 10.68
N LEU A 124 -10.08 12.08 9.74
CA LEU A 124 -10.29 11.83 8.32
C LEU A 124 -9.42 10.67 7.80
N CYS A 125 -8.18 10.54 8.29
CA CYS A 125 -7.35 9.37 7.98
C CYS A 125 -7.88 8.08 8.63
N GLU A 126 -8.44 8.16 9.84
CA GLU A 126 -9.00 7.01 10.56
C GLU A 126 -10.28 6.44 9.94
N SER A 127 -11.04 7.25 9.20
CA SER A 127 -12.25 6.82 8.51
C SER A 127 -11.99 5.98 7.25
N LEU A 128 -10.75 5.98 6.74
CA LEU A 128 -10.36 5.20 5.57
C LEU A 128 -10.08 3.74 5.92
N ASP A 129 -10.35 2.85 4.97
CA ASP A 129 -9.90 1.47 5.07
C ASP A 129 -8.36 1.39 5.08
N ARG A 130 -7.81 0.31 5.67
CA ARG A 130 -6.36 0.19 5.87
C ARG A 130 -5.56 0.36 4.55
N PRO A 131 -5.92 -0.28 3.43
CA PRO A 131 -5.25 -0.07 2.15
C PRO A 131 -5.27 1.40 1.68
N THR A 132 -6.43 2.06 1.71
CA THR A 132 -6.55 3.45 1.25
C THR A 132 -5.81 4.41 2.18
N ARG A 133 -5.85 4.19 3.49
CA ARG A 133 -5.06 4.95 4.47
C ARG A 133 -3.55 4.84 4.20
N MET A 134 -3.06 3.64 3.89
CA MET A 134 -1.64 3.47 3.51
C MET A 134 -1.31 4.25 2.24
N ALA A 135 -2.18 4.21 1.22
CA ALA A 135 -2.00 4.98 0.00
C ALA A 135 -1.94 6.50 0.29
N VAL A 136 -2.81 7.01 1.17
CA VAL A 136 -2.76 8.40 1.63
C VAL A 136 -1.43 8.72 2.28
N TYR A 137 -0.91 7.88 3.19
CA TYR A 137 0.39 8.12 3.81
C TYR A 137 1.53 8.15 2.80
N TYR A 138 1.52 7.28 1.78
CA TYR A 138 2.50 7.34 0.70
C TYR A 138 2.37 8.64 -0.11
N LEU A 139 1.16 9.07 -0.44
CA LEU A 139 0.92 10.29 -1.22
C LEU A 139 1.24 11.57 -0.44
N GLN A 140 0.95 11.60 0.86
CA GLN A 140 1.29 12.70 1.74
C GLN A 140 2.77 12.72 2.09
N GLY A 141 3.43 11.57 2.22
CA GLY A 141 4.88 11.47 2.49
C GLY A 141 5.77 12.17 1.47
N TYR A 142 5.29 12.37 0.23
CA TYR A 142 5.99 13.17 -0.79
C TYR A 142 5.73 14.68 -0.73
N SER A 143 4.69 15.13 0.00
CA SER A 143 4.38 16.57 0.17
C SER A 143 4.71 17.09 1.58
N VAL A 144 5.10 16.21 2.50
CA VAL A 144 5.25 16.51 3.92
C VAL A 144 6.68 16.22 4.37
N LEU A 145 7.65 16.92 3.78
CA LEU A 145 8.97 17.13 4.41
C LEU A 145 8.92 18.20 5.52
N HIS A 146 7.75 18.43 6.14
CA HIS A 146 7.59 19.41 7.23
C HIS A 146 6.70 18.99 8.41
N TYR A 147 5.82 17.98 8.29
CA TYR A 147 5.09 17.38 9.44
C TYR A 147 5.55 15.94 9.77
N SER A 148 6.54 15.42 9.04
CA SER A 148 6.95 14.02 9.10
C SER A 148 7.56 13.60 10.43
N HIS A 149 8.14 14.52 11.22
CA HIS A 149 8.82 14.13 12.45
C HIS A 149 7.86 13.57 13.51
N TRP A 150 6.66 14.15 13.67
CA TRP A 150 5.71 13.71 14.70
C TRP A 150 5.01 12.38 14.33
N LEU A 151 4.54 12.24 13.09
CA LEU A 151 3.88 11.02 12.61
C LEU A 151 4.84 9.84 12.42
N GLN A 152 6.10 10.09 12.02
CA GLN A 152 7.11 9.02 11.94
C GLN A 152 7.52 8.51 13.32
N MET A 153 7.62 9.38 14.33
CA MET A 153 7.95 8.97 15.70
C MET A 153 6.82 8.18 16.36
N GLU A 154 5.56 8.63 16.25
CA GLU A 154 4.39 7.94 16.82
C GLU A 154 4.19 6.53 16.21
N LEU A 155 4.41 6.38 14.90
CA LEU A 155 4.35 5.09 14.23
C LEU A 155 5.54 4.20 14.62
N HIS A 156 6.76 4.74 14.68
CA HIS A 156 7.95 3.98 15.09
C HIS A 156 7.86 3.45 16.53
N ASP A 157 7.35 4.26 17.47
CA ASP A 157 7.23 3.86 18.88
C ASP A 157 6.10 2.83 19.10
N ARG A 158 4.98 2.94 18.37
CA ARG A 158 3.91 1.91 18.42
C ARG A 158 4.31 0.57 17.81
N PHE A 159 5.17 0.57 16.78
CA PHE A 159 5.64 -0.66 16.15
C PHE A 159 6.81 -1.32 16.90
N SER A 160 7.61 -0.55 17.65
CA SER A 160 8.75 -1.08 18.40
C SER A 160 8.41 -1.52 19.84
N GLY A 161 7.20 -1.25 20.32
CA GLY A 161 6.70 -1.71 21.63
C GLY A 161 7.45 -1.15 22.84
N ASN A 162 8.33 -0.17 22.64
CA ASN A 162 9.34 0.20 23.63
C ASN A 162 9.01 1.43 24.48
N LYS A 163 7.93 2.19 24.21
CA LYS A 163 7.55 3.34 25.04
C LYS A 163 6.02 3.57 25.13
N PRO A 164 5.51 4.09 26.27
CA PRO A 164 4.13 4.54 26.36
C PRO A 164 3.90 5.77 25.46
N PRO A 165 2.71 5.90 24.84
CA PRO A 165 2.41 7.00 23.92
C PRO A 165 2.40 8.35 24.64
N CYS A 166 3.11 9.34 24.10
CA CYS A 166 2.97 10.73 24.53
C CYS A 166 1.60 11.25 24.11
N ARG A 167 0.81 11.78 25.04
CA ARG A 167 -0.59 12.15 24.78
C ARG A 167 -0.74 13.52 24.13
N ASN A 168 0.28 14.37 24.18
CA ASN A 168 0.28 15.68 23.52
C ASN A 168 1.68 16.23 23.27
N TYR A 169 1.75 17.32 22.49
CA TYR A 169 2.98 18.01 22.11
C TYR A 169 3.79 18.57 23.30
N ASN A 170 3.13 18.97 24.39
CA ASN A 170 3.78 19.51 25.58
C ASN A 170 4.46 18.43 26.44
N GLU A 171 3.97 17.20 26.41
CA GLU A 171 4.61 16.04 27.03
C GLU A 171 5.88 15.63 26.28
N LEU A 172 5.84 15.67 24.94
CA LEU A 172 6.99 15.44 24.07
C LEU A 172 8.16 16.39 24.40
N ARG A 173 7.86 17.69 24.59
CA ARG A 173 8.87 18.70 24.94
C ARG A 173 9.60 18.37 26.24
N ARG A 174 8.89 17.78 27.21
CA ARG A 174 9.46 17.32 28.49
C ARG A 174 10.29 16.04 28.33
N CYS A 175 9.88 15.12 27.47
CA CYS A 175 10.64 13.90 27.19
C CYS A 175 11.94 14.14 26.40
N SER A 176 12.06 15.28 25.69
CA SER A 176 13.25 15.69 24.94
C SER A 176 14.28 16.51 25.72
N VAL A 177 14.02 16.85 26.99
CA VAL A 177 14.99 17.56 27.85
C VAL A 177 16.02 16.56 28.39
N GLY A 178 16.93 16.13 27.53
CA GLY A 178 18.09 15.30 27.88
C GLY A 178 19.33 15.58 27.03
N VAL A 179 19.27 16.60 26.16
CA VAL A 179 20.41 17.05 25.36
C VAL A 179 20.50 18.56 25.53
N GLU A 180 21.14 18.99 26.61
CA GLU A 180 21.55 20.39 26.77
C GLU A 180 22.70 20.69 25.80
N GLY A 181 22.42 21.55 24.83
CA GLY A 181 23.41 22.33 24.09
C GLY A 181 22.93 23.79 24.05
N PRO A 182 23.80 24.80 24.12
CA PRO A 182 23.39 26.17 24.45
C PRO A 182 22.45 26.76 23.41
N LEU A 183 21.27 27.17 23.86
CA LEU A 183 20.31 27.99 23.12
C LEU A 183 20.86 29.41 22.99
N LEU A 184 21.21 29.84 21.78
CA LEU A 184 21.27 31.27 21.45
C LEU A 184 19.84 31.79 21.36
N SER A 185 19.36 32.36 22.46
CA SER A 185 18.00 32.85 22.64
C SER A 185 17.89 34.37 22.50
N HIS A 186 18.26 34.94 21.34
CA HIS A 186 17.83 36.32 21.02
C HIS A 186 17.82 36.62 19.50
N PRO A 187 16.79 37.30 18.96
CA PRO A 187 16.67 37.56 17.51
C PRO A 187 17.59 38.65 16.93
N GLU A 188 18.46 39.29 17.72
CA GLU A 188 19.25 40.45 17.27
C GLU A 188 20.66 40.11 16.73
N GLN A 189 21.10 38.85 16.77
CA GLN A 189 22.47 38.49 16.34
C GLN A 189 22.62 37.99 14.89
N VAL A 190 21.53 37.96 14.10
CA VAL A 190 21.61 37.54 12.68
C VAL A 190 21.98 38.70 11.74
N ALA A 191 22.05 39.93 12.22
CA ALA A 191 22.31 41.11 11.38
C ALA A 191 23.80 41.50 11.20
N GLN A 192 24.77 40.67 11.61
CA GLN A 192 26.21 40.94 11.44
C GLN A 192 26.97 39.89 10.61
N LEU A 193 26.26 39.07 9.83
CA LEU A 193 26.86 38.14 8.87
C LEU A 193 26.31 38.32 7.44
N LEU A 194 26.06 39.57 7.08
CA LEU A 194 26.13 40.10 5.71
C LEU A 194 27.08 41.31 5.74
#